data_AF-A0A9P3UP18-F1
#
_entry.id   AF-A0A9P3UP18-F1
#
_cell.length_a   1.000
_cell.length_b   1.000
_cell.length_c   1.000
_cell.angle_alpha   90.00
_cell.angle_beta   90.00
_cell.angle_gamma   90.00
#
_symmetry.space_group_name_H-M   'P 1'
#
loop_
_entity.id
_entity.type
_entity.pdbx_description
1 polymer ?
#
loop_
_entity_poly.entity_id
_entity_poly.type
_entity_poly.pdbx_seq_one_letter_code
_entity_poly.pdbx_strand_id
1 'polypeptide(L)' 'MRGSPALRLQAEAVFSGRKGSDKFLEYEFKDNKGTAHGHAARPNLNIPEAREAHEKAFQKAVDWFTSAPPV' A
#
# COMPACT_ATOMS: atom_id res chain seq x y z
N MET A 1 -9.53 -12.59 -8.96
CA MET A 1 -8.06 -12.56 -9.12
C MET A 1 -7.43 -12.29 -7.76
N ARG A 2 -6.71 -13.25 -7.17
CA ARG A 2 -5.85 -13.00 -6.00
C ARG A 2 -4.46 -12.71 -6.58
N GLY A 3 -3.90 -11.53 -6.37
CA GLY A 3 -2.57 -11.18 -6.91
C GLY A 3 -1.55 -12.24 -6.50
N SER A 4 -0.86 -12.86 -7.45
CA SER A 4 0.10 -13.91 -7.14
C SER A 4 1.36 -13.29 -6.51
N PRO A 5 2.06 -14.00 -5.62
CA PRO A 5 3.35 -13.54 -5.06
C PRO A 5 4.36 -13.16 -6.15
N ALA A 6 4.30 -13.82 -7.32
CA ALA A 6 5.13 -13.52 -8.47
C ALA A 6 4.92 -12.10 -9.00
N LEU A 7 3.68 -11.59 -9.05
CA LEU A 7 3.39 -10.23 -9.51
C LEU A 7 3.94 -9.18 -8.54
N ARG A 8 3.90 -9.45 -7.22
CA ARG A 8 4.51 -8.57 -6.21
C ARG A 8 6.02 -8.47 -6.43
N LEU A 9 6.70 -9.60 -6.61
CA LEU A 9 8.14 -9.65 -6.85
C LEU A 9 8.55 -8.95 -8.14
N GLN A 10 7.77 -9.10 -9.21
CA GLN A 10 8.01 -8.39 -10.47
C GLN A 10 7.90 -6.88 -10.30
N ALA A 11 6.87 -6.40 -9.59
CA ALA A 11 6.73 -4.98 -9.29
C ALA A 11 7.92 -4.48 -8.46
N GLU A 12 8.27 -5.19 -7.39
CA GLU A 12 9.39 -4.84 -6.51
C GLU A 12 10.71 -4.75 -7.28
N ALA A 13 10.97 -5.66 -8.23
CA ALA A 13 12.16 -5.62 -9.09
C ALA A 13 12.21 -4.37 -9.97
N VAL A 14 11.06 -3.94 -10.51
CA VAL A 14 10.97 -2.71 -11.33
C VAL A 14 11.27 -1.46 -10.49
N PHE A 15 10.76 -1.39 -9.26
CA PHE A 15 11.03 -0.25 -8.37
C PHE A 15 12.45 -0.28 -7.81
N SER A 16 12.98 -1.45 -7.46
CA SER A 16 14.36 -1.58 -6.97
C SER A 16 15.39 -1.23 -8.05
N GLY A 17 15.10 -1.53 -9.32
CA GLY A 17 15.96 -1.19 -10.45
C GLY A 17 16.12 0.31 -10.69
N ARG A 18 15.30 1.16 -10.04
CA ARG A 18 15.40 2.62 -10.13
C ARG A 18 16.27 3.21 -9.02
N LYS A 19 16.66 2.42 -8.00
CA LYS A 19 17.52 2.89 -6.89
C LYS A 19 18.83 3.46 -7.43
N GLY A 20 19.21 4.64 -6.98
CA GLY A 20 20.43 5.33 -7.43
C GLY A 20 20.29 6.09 -8.75
N SER A 21 19.07 6.21 -9.31
CA SER A 21 18.78 7.06 -10.46
C SER A 21 17.89 8.24 -10.08
N ASP A 22 17.88 9.28 -10.93
CA ASP A 22 16.99 10.45 -10.78
C ASP A 22 15.49 10.09 -10.87
N LYS A 23 15.17 8.87 -11.31
CA LYS A 23 13.79 8.33 -11.37
C LYS A 23 13.43 7.50 -10.13
N PHE A 24 14.29 7.48 -9.12
CA PHE A 24 14.02 6.81 -7.87
C PHE A 24 12.94 7.60 -7.10
N LEU A 25 11.90 6.88 -6.71
CA LEU A 25 10.93 7.35 -5.72
C LEU A 25 10.98 6.38 -4.55
N GLU A 26 10.97 6.91 -3.34
CA GLU A 26 10.84 6.08 -2.15
C GLU A 26 9.51 5.35 -2.17
N TYR A 27 9.54 4.04 -1.88
CA TYR A 27 8.38 3.17 -2.02
C TYR A 27 8.35 2.15 -0.88
N GLU A 28 7.14 1.68 -0.56
CA GLU A 28 6.90 0.65 0.45
C GLU A 28 5.84 -0.34 -0.05
N PHE A 29 6.12 -1.63 0.07
CA PHE A 29 5.13 -2.68 -0.13
C PHE A 29 4.67 -3.21 1.23
N LYS A 30 3.35 -3.17 1.48
CA LYS A 30 2.75 -3.68 2.71
C LYS A 30 1.58 -4.61 2.39
N ASP A 31 1.71 -5.86 2.81
CA ASP A 31 0.66 -6.87 2.67
C ASP A 31 -0.28 -6.82 3.89
N ASN A 32 -1.50 -6.31 3.68
CA ASN A 32 -2.56 -6.34 4.69
C ASN A 32 -3.27 -7.70 4.64
N LYS A 33 -2.79 -8.66 5.44
CA LYS A 33 -3.39 -10.00 5.51
C LYS A 33 -4.82 -9.92 6.08
N GLY A 34 -5.69 -10.83 5.64
CA GLY A 34 -7.09 -10.88 6.09
C GLY A 34 -8.01 -9.85 5.44
N THR A 35 -7.51 -9.00 4.54
CA THR A 35 -8.34 -8.04 3.80
C THR A 35 -8.66 -8.52 2.39
N ALA A 36 -9.78 -8.02 1.86
CA ALA A 36 -10.18 -8.21 0.47
C ALA A 36 -9.91 -6.94 -0.35
N HIS A 37 -9.92 -7.09 -1.67
CA HIS A 37 -9.85 -5.94 -2.56
C HIS A 37 -10.98 -4.95 -2.25
N GLY A 38 -10.65 -3.66 -2.13
CA GLY A 38 -11.61 -2.61 -1.77
C GLY A 38 -11.71 -2.31 -0.27
N HIS A 39 -10.97 -3.01 0.61
CA HIS A 39 -11.04 -2.78 2.07
C HIS A 39 -10.72 -1.33 2.49
N ALA A 40 -9.87 -0.63 1.73
CA ALA A 40 -9.52 0.75 2.01
C ALA A 40 -10.68 1.75 1.75
N ALA A 41 -11.61 1.43 0.84
CA ALA A 41 -12.72 2.32 0.47
C ALA A 41 -14.05 1.89 1.10
N ARG A 42 -14.27 0.58 1.24
CA ARG A 42 -15.50 -0.02 1.79
C ARG A 42 -15.13 -1.18 2.72
N PRO A 43 -14.62 -0.93 3.92
CA PRO A 43 -14.24 -1.98 4.84
C PRO A 43 -15.46 -2.74 5.36
N ASN A 44 -15.32 -4.05 5.56
CA ASN A 44 -16.27 -4.79 6.38
C ASN A 44 -15.88 -4.60 7.86
N LEU A 45 -16.58 -3.67 8.53
CA LEU A 45 -16.27 -3.29 9.92
C LEU A 45 -16.59 -4.40 10.95
N ASN A 46 -17.31 -5.44 10.56
CA ASN A 46 -17.60 -6.58 11.44
C ASN A 46 -16.41 -7.55 11.55
N ILE A 47 -15.38 -7.40 10.70
CA ILE A 47 -14.14 -8.19 10.76
C ILE A 47 -13.06 -7.28 11.39
N PRO A 48 -12.61 -7.57 12.64
CA PRO A 48 -11.64 -6.73 13.35
C PRO A 48 -10.37 -6.45 12.54
N GLU A 49 -9.83 -7.46 11.86
CA GLU A 49 -8.61 -7.33 11.05
C GLU A 49 -8.82 -6.41 9.84
N ALA A 50 -10.01 -6.46 9.22
CA ALA A 50 -10.33 -5.60 8.09
C ALA A 50 -10.53 -4.15 8.51
N ARG A 51 -11.12 -3.93 9.69
CA ARG A 51 -11.25 -2.60 10.30
C ARG A 51 -9.88 -2.00 10.61
N GLU A 52 -9.03 -2.73 11.31
CA GLU A 52 -7.68 -2.26 11.68
C GLU A 52 -6.85 -1.95 10.42
N ALA A 53 -6.91 -2.82 9.40
CA ALA A 53 -6.21 -2.59 8.16
C ALA A 53 -6.74 -1.37 7.38
N HIS A 54 -8.03 -1.08 7.46
CA HIS A 54 -8.62 0.13 6.90
C HIS A 54 -8.13 1.38 7.63
N GLU A 55 -8.18 1.39 8.96
CA GLU A 55 -7.71 2.52 9.78
C GLU A 55 -6.22 2.80 9.52
N LYS A 56 -5.38 1.77 9.44
CA LYS A 56 -3.95 1.92 9.08
C LYS A 56 -3.75 2.46 7.66
N ALA A 57 -4.54 2.01 6.69
CA ALA A 57 -4.45 2.50 5.32
C ALA A 57 -4.89 3.97 5.22
N PHE A 58 -5.94 4.35 5.95
CA PHE A 58 -6.42 5.72 6.03
C PHE A 58 -5.38 6.64 6.66
N GLN A 59 -4.82 6.26 7.82
CA GLN A 59 -3.79 7.06 8.48
C GLN A 59 -2.56 7.26 7.58
N LYS A 60 -2.12 6.20 6.87
CA LYS A 60 -1.01 6.32 5.92
C LYS A 60 -1.29 7.32 4.81
N ALA A 61 -2.53 7.40 4.32
CA ALA A 61 -2.90 8.41 3.32
C ALA A 61 -2.84 9.83 3.92
N VAL A 62 -3.34 10.02 5.15
CA VAL A 62 -3.25 11.31 5.86
C VAL A 62 -1.80 11.73 6.08
N ASP A 63 -0.95 10.81 6.55
CA ASP A 63 0.47 11.05 6.78
C ASP A 63 1.16 11.44 5.46
N TRP A 64 0.82 10.77 4.36
CA TRP A 64 1.32 11.13 3.03
C TRP A 64 0.92 12.55 2.63
N PHE A 65 -0.36 12.93 2.78
CA PHE A 65 -0.81 14.29 2.43
C PHE A 65 -0.23 15.37 3.35
N THR A 66 0.07 15.04 4.61
CA THR A 66 0.64 15.99 5.56
C THR A 66 2.15 16.16 5.39
N SER A 67 2.84 15.09 4.97
CA SER A 67 4.29 15.08 4.75
C SER A 67 4.68 15.53 3.34
N ALA A 68 3.75 15.45 2.38
CA ALA A 68 3.97 15.94 1.02
C ALA A 68 4.07 17.48 1.02
N PRO A 69 5.06 18.09 0.33
CA PRO A 69 5.08 19.53 0.12
C PRO A 69 3.82 19.98 -0.64
N PRO A 70 3.29 21.19 -0.38
CA PRO A 70 2.16 21.71 -1.14
C PRO A 70 2.54 21.78 -2.62
N VAL A 71 1.64 21.28 -3.48
CA VAL A 71 1.75 21.31 -4.95
C VAL A 71 1.55 22.73 -5.47
#